data_AF-A0A3C1YF02-F1
#
_entry.id   AF-A0A3C1YF02-F1
#
_cell.length_a   1.000
_cell.length_b   1.000
_cell.length_c   1.000
_cell.angle_alpha   90.00
_cell.angle_beta   90.00
_cell.angle_gamma   90.00
#
_symmetry.space_group_name_H-M   'P 1'
#
loop_
_entity.id
_entity.type
_entity.pdbx_description
1 polymer ?
#
loop_
_entity_poly.entity_id
_entity_poly.type
_entity_poly.pdbx_seq_one_letter_code
_entity_poly.pdbx_strand_id
1 'polypeptide(L)' 'MQEQTKKEMKAKGSKALLINVIFFFVLFLGIILYAYTSLTTTVIVISVIFIASLLYIYSS' A
#
# COMPACT_ATOMS: atom_id res chain seq x y z
N MET A 1 3.69 29.87 11.61
CA MET A 1 3.45 28.60 12.34
C MET A 1 2.40 27.70 11.66
N GLN A 2 1.25 28.22 11.19
CA GLN A 2 0.23 27.40 10.50
C GLN A 2 0.63 26.88 9.10
N GLU A 3 1.53 27.57 8.39
CA GLU A 3 1.97 27.12 7.05
C GLU A 3 2.87 25.88 7.07
N GLN A 4 3.67 25.69 8.13
CA GLN A 4 4.54 24.51 8.25
C GLN A 4 3.73 23.25 8.53
N THR A 5 2.73 23.31 9.43
CA THR A 5 1.82 22.19 9.70
C THR A 5 1.01 21.77 8.47
N LYS A 6 0.55 22.73 7.65
CA LYS A 6 -0.12 22.43 6.37
C LYS A 6 0.82 21.74 5.37
N LYS A 7 2.09 22.12 5.31
CA LYS A 7 3.08 21.48 4.44
C LYS A 7 3.40 20.05 4.90
N GLU A 8 3.52 19.82 6.20
CA GLU A 8 3.75 18.48 6.76
C GLU A 8 2.54 17.55 6.59
N MET A 9 1.33 18.05 6.82
CA MET A 9 0.09 17.29 6.55
C MET A 9 -0.06 16.96 5.06
N LYS A 10 0.27 17.91 4.16
CA LYS A 10 0.31 17.63 2.72
C LYS A 10 1.38 16.58 2.37
N ALA A 11 2.56 16.65 2.96
CA ALA A 11 3.63 15.67 2.70
C ALA A 11 3.27 14.27 3.20
N LYS A 12 2.70 14.14 4.41
CA LYS A 12 2.18 12.88 4.93
C LYS A 12 1.01 12.36 4.08
N GLY A 13 0.08 13.22 3.69
CA GLY A 13 -1.04 12.87 2.82
C GLY A 13 -0.60 12.41 1.42
N SER A 14 0.41 13.05 0.83
CA SER A 14 0.95 12.64 -0.47
C SER A 14 1.65 11.28 -0.40
N LYS A 15 2.41 11.02 0.68
CA LYS A 15 3.00 9.70 0.92
C LYS A 15 1.93 8.62 1.09
N ALA A 16 0.89 8.91 1.88
CA ALA A 16 -0.25 8.01 2.06
C ALA A 16 -0.96 7.68 0.74
N LEU A 17 -1.20 8.70 -0.10
CA LEU A 17 -1.78 8.54 -1.43
C LEU A 17 -0.91 7.65 -2.33
N LEU A 18 0.40 7.89 -2.36
CA LEU A 18 1.33 7.14 -3.21
C LEU A 18 1.38 5.66 -2.79
N ILE A 19 1.39 5.40 -1.48
CA ILE A 19 1.29 4.05 -0.92
C ILE A 19 -0.04 3.38 -1.29
N ASN A 20 -1.15 4.13 -1.25
CA ASN A 20 -2.47 3.60 -1.63
C ASN A 20 -2.56 3.28 -3.13
N VAL A 21 -1.92 4.07 -3.98
CA VAL A 21 -1.82 3.78 -5.42
C VAL A 21 -1.03 2.50 -5.65
N ILE A 22 0.12 2.35 -4.98
CA ILE A 22 0.92 1.12 -5.06
C ILE A 22 0.12 -0.08 -4.56
N PHE A 23 -0.65 0.07 -3.46
CA PHE A 23 -1.54 -0.97 -2.95
C PHE A 23 -2.55 -1.42 -4.01
N PHE A 24 -3.23 -0.47 -4.65
CA PHE A 24 -4.21 -0.78 -5.70
C PHE A 24 -3.58 -1.56 -6.85
N PHE A 25 -2.37 -1.19 -7.29
CA PHE A 25 -1.66 -1.92 -8.32
C PHE A 25 -1.29 -3.34 -7.90
N VAL A 26 -0.73 -3.52 -6.69
CA VAL A 26 -0.35 -4.85 -6.17
C VAL A 26 -1.57 -5.74 -6.01
N LEU A 27 -2.67 -5.19 -5.48
CA LEU A 27 -3.91 -5.93 -5.26
C LEU A 27 -4.56 -6.31 -6.60
N PHE A 28 -4.55 -5.41 -7.58
CA PHE A 28 -5.05 -5.69 -8.92
C PHE A 28 -4.20 -6.76 -9.63
N LEU A 29 -2.87 -6.67 -9.53
CA LEU A 29 -1.97 -7.72 -10.04
C LEU A 29 -2.23 -9.06 -9.36
N GLY A 30 -2.44 -9.06 -8.05
CA GLY A 30 -2.76 -10.24 -7.27
C GLY A 30 -4.06 -10.92 -7.73
N ILE A 31 -5.10 -10.14 -8.02
CA ILE A 31 -6.37 -10.66 -8.58
C ILE A 31 -6.16 -11.25 -9.98
N ILE A 32 -5.39 -10.58 -10.84
CA ILE A 32 -5.09 -11.10 -12.18
C ILE A 32 -4.28 -12.39 -12.10
N LEU A 33 -3.24 -12.42 -11.26
CA LEU A 33 -2.44 -13.63 -11.02
C LEU A 33 -3.28 -14.76 -10.45
N TYR A 34 -4.20 -14.46 -9.52
CA TYR A 34 -5.15 -15.45 -9.00
C TYR A 34 -5.98 -16.05 -10.13
N ALA A 35 -6.58 -15.21 -10.97
CA ALA A 35 -7.41 -15.66 -12.09
C ALA A 35 -6.64 -16.52 -13.10
N TYR A 36 -5.36 -16.23 -13.32
CA TYR A 36 -4.54 -16.92 -14.32
C TYR A 36 -3.87 -18.19 -13.82
N THR A 37 -3.46 -18.21 -12.54
CA THR A 37 -2.65 -19.30 -11.97
C THR A 37 -3.40 -20.16 -10.98
N SER A 38 -4.56 -19.72 -10.48
CA SER A 38 -5.32 -20.35 -9.38
C SER A 38 -4.50 -20.59 -8.10
N LEU A 39 -3.32 -19.98 -7.99
CA LEU A 39 -2.43 -20.08 -6.84
C LEU A 39 -2.84 -19.05 -5.78
N THR A 40 -3.90 -19.36 -5.05
CA THR A 40 -4.41 -18.56 -3.92
C THR A 40 -3.31 -18.23 -2.90
N THR A 41 -2.39 -19.17 -2.69
CA THR A 41 -1.31 -19.07 -1.69
C THR A 41 -0.36 -17.91 -2.00
N THR A 42 0.01 -17.72 -3.27
CA THR A 42 0.94 -16.65 -3.69
C THR A 42 0.32 -15.27 -3.46
N VAL A 43 -0.97 -15.14 -3.73
CA VAL A 43 -1.71 -13.88 -3.57
C VAL A 43 -1.87 -13.53 -2.10
N ILE A 44 -2.12 -14.53 -1.24
CA ILE A 44 -2.18 -14.35 0.22
C ILE A 44 -0.82 -13.90 0.76
N VAL A 45 0.28 -14.55 0.37
CA VAL A 45 1.63 -14.19 0.85
C VAL A 45 2.00 -12.76 0.46
N ILE A 46 1.75 -12.37 -0.79
CA ILE A 46 1.99 -10.99 -1.26
C ILE A 46 1.15 -9.99 -0.47
N SER A 47 -0.12 -10.29 -0.24
CA SER A 47 -1.03 -9.42 0.52
C SER A 47 -0.59 -9.24 1.98
N VAL A 48 -0.15 -10.33 2.63
CA VAL A 48 0.34 -10.29 4.02
C VAL A 48 1.64 -9.50 4.15
N ILE A 49 2.62 -9.75 3.27
CA ILE A 49 3.89 -8.99 3.25
C ILE A 49 3.63 -7.50 3.02
N PHE A 50 2.64 -7.18 2.17
CA PHE A 50 2.26 -5.82 1.90
C PHE A 50 1.60 -5.13 3.11
N ILE A 51 0.65 -5.80 3.78
CA ILE A 51 0.03 -5.28 5.02
C ILE A 51 1.08 -5.08 6.12
N ALA A 52 2.02 -6.01 6.26
CA ALA A 52 3.13 -5.87 7.20
C ALA A 52 4.02 -4.66 6.86
N SER A 53 4.29 -4.43 5.57
CA SER A 53 5.04 -3.25 5.11
C SER A 53 4.29 -1.94 5.37
N LEU A 54 2.96 -1.92 5.19
CA LEU A 54 2.13 -0.76 5.53
C LEU A 54 2.18 -0.46 7.03
N LEU A 55 1.98 -1.49 7.87
CA LEU A 55 2.06 -1.36 9.33
C LEU A 55 3.42 -0.82 9.75
N TYR A 56 4.49 -1.31 9.15
CA TYR A 56 5.85 -0.81 9.42
C TYR A 56 6.02 0.67 9.05
N ILE A 57 5.52 1.08 7.88
CA ILE A 57 5.64 2.47 7.40
C ILE A 57 4.73 3.44 8.18
N TYR A 58 3.55 3.00 8.63
CA TYR A 58 2.60 3.85 9.36
C TYR A 58 2.79 3.84 10.88
N SER A 59 3.41 2.78 11.43
CA SER A 59 3.78 2.71 12.84
C SER A 59 5.09 3.45 13.16
N SER A 60 5.86 3.83 12.15
CA SER A 60 7.11 4.61 12.23
C SER A 60 6.85 6.08 11.88
#